data_AF-V9KRL5-F1
#
_entry.id   AF-V9KRL5-F1
#
_cell.length_a   1.000
_cell.length_b   1.000
_cell.length_c   1.000
_cell.angle_alpha   90.00
_cell.angle_beta   90.00
_cell.angle_gamma   90.00
#
_symmetry.space_group_name_H-M   'P 1'
#
loop_
_entity.id
_entity.type
_entity.pdbx_description
1 polymer ?
#
loop_
_entity_poly.entity_id
_entity_poly.type
_entity_poly.pdbx_seq_one_letter_code
_entity_poly.pdbx_strand_id
1 'polypeptide(L)'
;DAISFGISASGLIAASVMAAPCALALSKLSYPEVEESKFMTEEGVKIDCGDAQNILEAASNGASDSICLVANIAANLIAFLAILEFLNAGLSWIGGMVDYPELTFELICSYIFMPIAFMMGAEWKDASVMAELIGVKLFLNEFVAFKRLSLYQENRLNGLEEYLNGKKQWITPRTETIATYALCGFANFSSIGIMLGGLSSMAPQRKGDMAQLVIRALFTGTCTSLLNACVAGILYVPRGSVDCVSFLNGSLFNTASSELFGCCQDLFSSAVSTGNGTWSFDGQWNTVAESPMFMTNCCGLYNNTVCFQ
;
A
#
# COMPACT_ATOMS: atom_id res chain seq x y z
N ASP A 1 -4.05 -1.25 11.96
CA ASP A 1 -2.78 -0.54 11.67
C ASP A 1 -2.75 0.18 10.33
N ALA A 2 -3.06 -0.46 9.18
CA ALA A 2 -3.09 0.28 7.90
C ALA A 2 -4.11 1.45 7.90
N ILE A 3 -5.29 1.25 8.50
CA ILE A 3 -6.31 2.31 8.65
C ILE A 3 -5.80 3.47 9.51
N SER A 4 -5.04 3.19 10.58
CA SER A 4 -4.45 4.25 11.42
C SER A 4 -3.35 5.04 10.72
N PHE A 5 -2.77 4.49 9.64
CA PHE A 5 -1.85 5.22 8.75
C PHE A 5 -2.58 6.02 7.67
N GLY A 6 -3.92 6.17 7.73
CA GLY A 6 -4.67 6.95 6.74
C GLY A 6 -4.99 6.22 5.44
N ILE A 7 -4.68 4.92 5.33
CA ILE A 7 -5.03 4.11 4.16
C ILE A 7 -6.55 3.89 4.11
N SER A 8 -7.11 3.93 2.90
CA SER A 8 -8.55 3.75 2.67
C SER A 8 -9.09 2.43 3.23
N ALA A 9 -9.94 2.52 4.26
CA ALA A 9 -10.57 1.36 4.88
C ALA A 9 -11.47 0.59 3.90
N SER A 10 -12.20 1.29 3.02
CA SER A 10 -13.06 0.64 2.02
C SER A 10 -12.24 -0.16 1.01
N GLY A 11 -11.08 0.37 0.59
CA GLY A 11 -10.13 -0.35 -0.27
C GLY A 11 -9.58 -1.61 0.39
N LEU A 12 -9.23 -1.54 1.68
CA LEU A 12 -8.72 -2.70 2.43
C LEU A 12 -9.77 -3.80 2.63
N ILE A 13 -11.02 -3.42 2.91
CA ILE A 13 -12.13 -4.38 3.04
C ILE A 13 -12.38 -5.07 1.69
N ALA A 14 -12.47 -4.30 0.61
CA ALA A 14 -12.67 -4.85 -0.73
C ALA A 14 -11.52 -5.79 -1.14
N ALA A 15 -10.27 -5.38 -0.90
CA ALA A 15 -9.09 -6.20 -1.16
C ALA A 15 -9.12 -7.52 -0.37
N SER A 16 -9.55 -7.48 0.89
CA SER A 16 -9.66 -8.67 1.75
C SER A 16 -10.73 -9.64 1.25
N VAL A 17 -11.90 -9.14 0.83
CA VAL A 17 -12.98 -9.96 0.26
C VAL A 17 -12.56 -10.59 -1.07
N MET A 18 -11.89 -9.82 -1.94
CA MET A 18 -11.38 -10.31 -3.22
C MET A 18 -10.24 -11.34 -3.07
N ALA A 19 -9.44 -11.24 -2.01
CA ALA A 19 -8.32 -12.14 -1.76
C ALA A 19 -8.76 -13.59 -1.55
N ALA A 20 -9.93 -13.85 -0.94
CA ALA A 20 -10.40 -15.21 -0.69
C ALA A 20 -10.59 -16.06 -1.97
N PRO A 21 -11.44 -15.64 -2.95
CA PRO A 21 -11.60 -16.39 -4.19
C PRO A 21 -10.32 -16.39 -5.04
N CYS A 22 -9.56 -15.28 -5.06
CA CYS A 22 -8.31 -15.21 -5.83
C CYS A 22 -7.24 -16.17 -5.26
N ALA A 23 -7.12 -16.28 -3.94
CA ALA A 23 -6.19 -17.18 -3.29
C ALA A 23 -6.56 -18.65 -3.57
N LEU A 24 -7.84 -19.00 -3.58
CA LEU A 24 -8.29 -20.34 -3.95
C LEU A 24 -7.98 -20.66 -5.42
N ALA A 25 -8.29 -19.74 -6.34
CA ALA A 25 -8.00 -19.92 -7.75
C ALA A 25 -6.49 -20.10 -8.01
N LEU A 26 -5.66 -19.21 -7.44
CA LEU A 26 -4.21 -19.26 -7.62
C LEU A 26 -3.54 -20.39 -6.84
N SER A 27 -4.07 -20.81 -5.70
CA SER A 27 -3.54 -21.98 -4.99
C SER A 27 -3.86 -23.27 -5.71
N LYS A 28 -5.01 -23.38 -6.41
CA LYS A 28 -5.34 -24.55 -7.24
C LYS A 28 -4.65 -24.54 -8.60
N LEU A 29 -4.34 -23.38 -9.17
CA LEU A 29 -3.48 -23.26 -10.35
C LEU A 29 -2.01 -23.52 -9.98
N SER A 30 -1.61 -22.90 -8.87
CA SER A 30 -0.51 -23.19 -7.96
C SER A 30 -0.22 -24.67 -7.87
N TYR A 31 -0.95 -25.34 -6.99
CA TYR A 31 -0.81 -26.70 -6.55
C TYR A 31 -2.17 -27.40 -6.73
N PRO A 32 -2.44 -27.97 -7.93
CA PRO A 32 -3.71 -28.63 -8.21
C PRO A 32 -3.94 -29.82 -7.27
N GLU A 33 -5.21 -30.05 -6.91
CA GLU A 33 -5.58 -31.23 -6.14
C GLU A 33 -5.48 -32.48 -7.02
N VAL A 34 -4.75 -33.48 -6.56
CA VAL A 34 -4.59 -34.77 -7.25
C VAL A 34 -5.14 -35.94 -6.43
N GLU A 35 -5.40 -35.73 -5.14
CA GLU A 35 -5.96 -36.73 -4.23
C GLU A 35 -7.48 -36.52 -4.08
N GLU A 36 -8.20 -37.57 -3.69
CA GLU A 36 -9.61 -37.43 -3.32
C GLU A 36 -9.73 -36.74 -1.96
N SER A 37 -10.63 -35.74 -1.88
CA SER A 37 -10.86 -35.02 -0.63
C SER A 37 -11.47 -35.95 0.43
N LYS A 38 -10.82 -36.02 1.58
CA LYS A 38 -11.29 -36.76 2.77
C LYS A 38 -12.58 -36.20 3.37
N PHE A 39 -13.07 -35.07 2.88
CA PHE A 39 -14.23 -34.33 3.39
C PHE A 39 -15.44 -34.33 2.43
N MET A 40 -15.49 -35.26 1.45
CA MET A 40 -16.67 -35.38 0.57
C MET A 40 -17.91 -35.97 1.26
N THR A 41 -17.74 -36.66 2.38
CA THR A 41 -18.82 -37.25 3.20
C THR A 41 -18.96 -36.49 4.52
N GLU A 42 -20.20 -36.37 5.04
CA GLU A 42 -20.49 -35.66 6.31
C GLU A 42 -19.67 -36.18 7.50
N GLU A 43 -19.29 -37.45 7.49
CA GLU A 43 -18.45 -38.10 8.51
C GLU A 43 -17.01 -37.56 8.57
N GLY A 44 -16.54 -36.90 7.51
CA GLY A 44 -15.21 -36.30 7.44
C GLY A 44 -15.10 -34.94 8.11
N VAL A 45 -16.22 -34.19 8.25
CA VAL A 45 -16.23 -32.84 8.82
C VAL A 45 -16.49 -32.92 10.32
N LYS A 46 -15.45 -33.31 11.09
CA LYS A 46 -15.47 -33.15 12.54
C LYS A 46 -15.02 -31.73 12.89
N ILE A 47 -15.99 -30.87 13.16
CA ILE A 47 -15.72 -29.60 13.84
C ILE A 47 -15.50 -29.94 15.31
N ASP A 48 -14.25 -29.84 15.78
CA ASP A 48 -13.99 -29.94 17.21
C ASP A 48 -14.74 -28.80 17.92
N CYS A 49 -15.63 -29.15 18.86
CA CYS A 49 -16.20 -28.16 19.76
C CYS A 49 -15.08 -27.74 20.70
N GLY A 50 -14.69 -26.45 20.67
CA GLY A 50 -13.64 -25.95 21.55
C GLY A 50 -13.95 -26.24 23.02
N ASP A 51 -12.92 -26.58 23.79
CA ASP A 51 -13.02 -27.01 25.20
C ASP A 51 -13.51 -25.92 26.18
N ALA A 52 -13.81 -24.72 25.68
CA ALA A 52 -14.22 -23.59 26.50
C ALA A 52 -15.65 -23.78 27.04
N GLN A 53 -15.80 -23.71 28.37
CA GLN A 53 -17.09 -23.90 29.04
C GLN A 53 -17.98 -22.66 28.97
N ASN A 54 -17.40 -21.48 28.73
CA ASN A 54 -18.13 -20.22 28.65
C ASN A 54 -17.38 -19.17 27.81
N ILE A 55 -18.07 -18.06 27.50
CA ILE A 55 -17.53 -16.96 26.68
C ILE A 55 -16.28 -16.34 27.29
N LEU A 56 -16.20 -16.27 28.63
CA LEU A 56 -15.05 -15.68 29.33
C LEU A 56 -13.81 -16.57 29.19
N GLU A 57 -13.97 -17.88 29.30
CA GLU A 57 -12.90 -18.86 29.10
C GLU A 57 -12.43 -18.87 27.64
N ALA A 58 -13.36 -18.84 26.68
CA ALA A 58 -13.01 -18.71 25.26
C ALA A 58 -12.21 -17.42 24.97
N ALA A 59 -12.63 -16.29 25.55
CA ALA A 59 -11.92 -15.02 25.41
C ALA A 59 -10.53 -15.06 26.08
N SER A 60 -10.41 -15.65 27.26
CA SER A 60 -9.14 -15.78 27.99
C SER A 60 -8.16 -16.72 27.28
N ASN A 61 -8.64 -17.83 26.72
CA ASN A 61 -7.83 -18.76 25.94
C ASN A 61 -7.33 -18.10 24.67
N GLY A 62 -8.22 -17.43 23.91
CA GLY A 62 -7.82 -16.67 22.72
C GLY A 62 -6.81 -15.56 23.02
N ALA A 63 -6.95 -14.86 24.14
CA ALA A 63 -5.97 -13.87 24.59
C ALA A 63 -4.61 -14.52 24.91
N SER A 64 -4.61 -15.67 25.60
CA SER A 64 -3.38 -16.38 25.97
C SER A 64 -2.64 -16.95 24.76
N ASP A 65 -3.36 -17.55 23.82
CA ASP A 65 -2.81 -18.09 22.58
C ASP A 65 -2.20 -16.97 21.71
N SER A 66 -2.79 -15.77 21.75
CA SER A 66 -2.27 -14.62 21.02
C SER A 66 -0.90 -14.12 21.52
N ILE A 67 -0.52 -14.38 22.78
CA ILE A 67 0.74 -13.90 23.36
C ILE A 67 1.94 -14.46 22.59
N CYS A 68 1.96 -15.78 22.36
CA CYS A 68 3.05 -16.41 21.62
C CYS A 68 3.08 -15.95 20.16
N LEU A 69 1.91 -15.80 19.55
CA LEU A 69 1.78 -15.32 18.18
C LEU A 69 2.30 -13.88 18.02
N VAL A 70 1.90 -12.96 18.89
CA VAL A 70 2.35 -11.56 18.89
C VAL A 70 3.84 -11.45 19.19
N ALA A 71 4.35 -12.21 20.17
CA ALA A 71 5.77 -12.22 20.50
C ALA A 71 6.64 -12.67 19.30
N ASN A 72 6.22 -13.72 18.58
CA ASN A 72 6.90 -14.19 17.37
C ASN A 72 6.88 -13.12 16.26
N ILE A 73 5.76 -12.43 16.06
CA ILE A 73 5.65 -11.33 15.09
C ILE A 73 6.62 -10.19 15.46
N ALA A 74 6.59 -9.72 16.70
CA ALA A 74 7.44 -8.61 17.15
C ALA A 74 8.94 -8.94 17.02
N ALA A 75 9.35 -10.14 17.44
CA ALA A 75 10.73 -10.58 17.33
C ALA A 75 11.20 -10.67 15.87
N ASN A 76 10.38 -11.26 14.99
CA ASN A 76 10.70 -11.33 13.56
C ASN A 76 10.79 -9.95 12.92
N LEU A 77 9.87 -9.02 13.23
CA LEU A 77 9.90 -7.65 12.71
C LEU A 77 11.20 -6.92 13.08
N ILE A 78 11.62 -7.01 14.34
CA ILE A 78 12.89 -6.39 14.80
C ILE A 78 14.08 -6.99 14.04
N ALA A 79 14.12 -8.32 13.90
CA ALA A 79 15.20 -9.01 13.21
C ALA A 79 15.28 -8.61 11.73
N PHE A 80 14.17 -8.59 11.00
CA PHE A 80 14.16 -8.25 9.58
C PHE A 80 14.47 -6.77 9.33
N LEU A 81 14.00 -5.85 10.17
CA LEU A 81 14.37 -4.43 10.07
C LEU A 81 15.87 -4.23 10.30
N ALA A 82 16.44 -4.89 11.31
CA ALA A 82 17.87 -4.83 11.57
C ALA A 82 18.71 -5.40 10.40
N ILE A 83 18.27 -6.52 9.82
CA ILE A 83 18.92 -7.12 8.65
C ILE A 83 18.84 -6.20 7.44
N LEU A 84 17.71 -5.55 7.20
CA LEU A 84 17.57 -4.60 6.09
C LEU A 84 18.48 -3.39 6.26
N GLU A 85 18.49 -2.75 7.44
CA GLU A 85 19.37 -1.61 7.69
C GLU A 85 20.85 -2.03 7.54
N PHE A 86 21.20 -3.23 7.98
CA PHE A 86 22.53 -3.80 7.76
C PHE A 86 22.84 -4.01 6.26
N LEU A 87 21.90 -4.55 5.48
CA LEU A 87 22.04 -4.73 4.04
C LEU A 87 22.13 -3.38 3.31
N ASN A 88 21.31 -2.40 3.69
CA ASN A 88 21.34 -1.05 3.13
C ASN A 88 22.67 -0.35 3.43
N ALA A 89 23.18 -0.44 4.66
CA ALA A 89 24.49 0.09 5.00
C ALA A 89 25.61 -0.60 4.21
N GLY A 90 25.54 -1.93 4.05
CA GLY A 90 26.49 -2.69 3.25
C GLY A 90 26.44 -2.34 1.75
N LEU A 91 25.24 -2.23 1.18
CA LEU A 91 25.02 -1.83 -0.21
C LEU A 91 25.47 -0.39 -0.45
N SER A 92 25.19 0.52 0.47
CA SER A 92 25.65 1.91 0.40
C SER A 92 27.17 2.00 0.46
N TRP A 93 27.82 1.19 1.30
CA TRP A 93 29.28 1.09 1.36
C TRP A 93 29.87 0.58 0.04
N ILE A 94 29.33 -0.50 -0.54
CA ILE A 94 29.75 -1.03 -1.86
C ILE A 94 29.48 0.00 -2.97
N GLY A 95 28.31 0.63 -2.94
CA GLY A 95 27.90 1.68 -3.87
C GLY A 95 28.85 2.87 -3.83
N GLY A 96 29.30 3.28 -2.64
CA GLY A 96 30.32 4.31 -2.46
C GLY A 96 31.66 3.96 -3.13
N MET A 97 32.01 2.69 -3.28
CA MET A 97 33.22 2.27 -4.02
C MET A 97 33.12 2.51 -5.53
N VAL A 98 31.90 2.61 -6.07
CA VAL A 98 31.61 2.88 -7.48
C VAL A 98 30.95 4.25 -7.69
N ASP A 99 31.14 5.18 -6.75
CA ASP A 99 30.60 6.55 -6.75
C ASP A 99 29.06 6.64 -6.79
N TYR A 100 28.39 5.63 -6.21
CA TYR A 100 26.94 5.54 -6.11
C TYR A 100 26.49 5.14 -4.68
N PRO A 101 26.70 6.01 -3.66
CA PRO A 101 26.42 5.70 -2.25
C PRO A 101 24.92 5.56 -1.93
N GLU A 102 24.04 5.98 -2.84
CA GLU A 102 22.58 5.86 -2.70
C GLU A 102 22.05 4.44 -2.99
N LEU A 103 22.94 3.47 -3.22
CA LEU A 103 22.56 2.08 -3.44
C LEU A 103 21.91 1.50 -2.17
N THR A 104 20.61 1.24 -2.25
CA THR A 104 19.87 0.53 -1.20
C THR A 104 19.18 -0.69 -1.76
N PHE A 105 18.78 -1.59 -0.86
CA PHE A 105 17.99 -2.76 -1.18
C PHE A 105 16.67 -2.38 -1.86
N GLU A 106 16.05 -1.30 -1.41
CA GLU A 106 14.80 -0.81 -1.98
C GLU A 106 14.99 -0.26 -3.38
N LEU A 107 16.11 0.41 -3.65
CA LEU A 107 16.45 0.84 -5.00
C LEU A 107 16.62 -0.35 -5.94
N ILE A 108 17.33 -1.40 -5.51
CA ILE A 108 17.47 -2.64 -6.30
C ILE A 108 16.09 -3.26 -6.57
N CYS A 109 15.24 -3.36 -5.55
CA CYS A 109 13.87 -3.82 -5.70
C CYS A 109 13.07 -2.96 -6.68
N SER A 110 13.24 -1.63 -6.65
CA SER A 110 12.53 -0.72 -7.54
C SER A 110 12.82 -1.06 -9.01
N TYR A 111 14.08 -1.34 -9.37
CA TYR A 111 14.43 -1.72 -10.74
C TYR A 111 13.92 -3.11 -11.13
N ILE A 112 13.97 -4.09 -10.22
CA ILE A 112 13.51 -5.46 -10.48
C ILE A 112 11.99 -5.52 -10.66
N PHE A 113 11.24 -4.83 -9.78
CA PHE A 113 9.77 -4.88 -9.77
C PHE A 113 9.12 -3.80 -10.64
N MET A 114 9.88 -2.86 -11.22
CA MET A 114 9.33 -1.81 -12.10
C MET A 114 8.45 -2.36 -13.24
N PRO A 115 8.86 -3.41 -13.97
CA PRO A 115 8.01 -3.96 -15.04
C PRO A 115 6.69 -4.53 -14.49
N ILE A 116 6.74 -5.15 -13.31
CA ILE A 116 5.56 -5.71 -12.65
C ILE A 116 4.63 -4.58 -12.19
N ALA A 117 5.17 -3.55 -11.55
CA ALA A 117 4.41 -2.37 -11.13
C ALA A 117 3.70 -1.70 -12.32
N PHE A 118 4.38 -1.57 -13.47
CA PHE A 118 3.79 -1.04 -14.68
C PHE A 118 2.70 -1.95 -15.25
N MET A 119 2.92 -3.26 -15.30
CA MET A 119 1.91 -4.23 -15.78
C MET A 119 0.63 -4.22 -14.93
N MET A 120 0.71 -3.87 -13.65
CA MET A 120 -0.45 -3.75 -12.76
C MET A 120 -1.30 -2.50 -13.02
N GLY A 121 -0.84 -1.60 -13.90
CA GLY A 121 -1.55 -0.38 -14.26
C GLY A 121 -1.13 0.87 -13.50
N ALA A 122 -0.01 0.83 -12.76
CA ALA A 122 0.61 2.05 -12.23
C ALA A 122 1.10 2.94 -13.38
N GLU A 123 1.05 4.26 -13.19
CA GLU A 123 1.60 5.19 -14.18
C GLU A 123 3.12 5.02 -14.30
N TRP A 124 3.67 5.17 -15.50
CA TRP A 124 5.12 5.00 -15.73
C TRP A 124 5.95 5.89 -14.79
N LYS A 125 5.49 7.12 -14.54
CA LYS A 125 6.15 8.06 -13.63
C LYS A 125 6.11 7.65 -12.15
N ASP A 126 5.19 6.77 -11.77
CA ASP A 126 5.03 6.25 -10.41
C ASP A 126 5.57 4.81 -10.25
N ALA A 127 5.85 4.13 -11.37
CA ALA A 127 6.18 2.70 -11.38
C ALA A 127 7.41 2.35 -10.54
N SER A 128 8.40 3.23 -10.45
CA SER A 128 9.58 3.05 -9.61
C SER A 128 9.22 3.04 -8.11
N VAL A 129 8.42 4.00 -7.66
CA VAL A 129 7.94 4.09 -6.26
C VAL A 129 7.03 2.91 -5.95
N MET A 130 6.12 2.54 -6.86
CA MET A 130 5.26 1.38 -6.70
C MET A 130 6.08 0.08 -6.58
N ALA A 131 7.11 -0.08 -7.39
CA ALA A 131 8.02 -1.22 -7.34
C ALA A 131 8.82 -1.28 -6.03
N GLU A 132 9.27 -0.12 -5.54
CA GLU A 132 9.89 0.00 -4.22
C GLU A 132 8.95 -0.53 -3.12
N LEU A 133 7.68 -0.09 -3.11
CA LEU A 133 6.69 -0.52 -2.13
C LEU A 133 6.41 -2.03 -2.19
N ILE A 134 6.34 -2.62 -3.39
CA ILE A 134 6.20 -4.07 -3.58
C ILE A 134 7.42 -4.82 -3.02
N GLY A 135 8.64 -4.31 -3.26
CA GLY A 135 9.87 -4.88 -2.71
C GLY A 135 9.91 -4.82 -1.19
N VAL A 136 9.64 -3.64 -0.62
CA VAL A 136 9.55 -3.43 0.83
C VAL A 136 8.53 -4.39 1.44
N LYS A 137 7.37 -4.57 0.82
CA LYS A 137 6.37 -5.55 1.26
C LYS A 137 6.94 -6.97 1.28
N LEU A 138 7.51 -7.42 0.16
CA LEU A 138 7.93 -8.81 -0.02
C LEU A 138 9.04 -9.21 0.95
N PHE A 139 10.01 -8.32 1.17
CA PHE A 139 11.20 -8.63 1.96
C PHE A 139 11.09 -8.24 3.43
N LEU A 140 10.36 -7.16 3.76
CA LEU A 140 10.14 -6.75 5.13
C LEU A 140 8.77 -7.21 5.62
N ASN A 141 7.75 -6.48 5.24
CA ASN A 141 6.34 -6.67 5.60
C ASN A 141 5.48 -5.56 4.99
N GLU A 142 4.18 -5.82 4.96
CA GLU A 142 3.15 -4.89 4.52
C GLU A 142 3.00 -3.65 5.41
N PHE A 143 3.26 -3.73 6.72
CA PHE A 143 3.10 -2.59 7.64
C PHE A 143 4.08 -1.45 7.34
N VAL A 144 5.35 -1.78 7.09
CA VAL A 144 6.39 -0.83 6.70
C VAL A 144 6.07 -0.25 5.32
N ALA A 145 5.59 -1.07 4.39
CA ALA A 145 5.17 -0.60 3.08
C ALA A 145 3.96 0.36 3.18
N PHE A 146 2.95 0.06 4.00
CA PHE A 146 1.82 0.95 4.24
C PHE A 146 2.23 2.27 4.90
N LYS A 147 3.18 2.24 5.84
CA LYS A 147 3.73 3.47 6.44
C LYS A 147 4.47 4.35 5.43
N ARG A 148 5.15 3.75 4.44
CA ARG A 148 5.77 4.52 3.34
C ARG A 148 4.71 5.07 2.39
N LEU A 149 3.71 4.26 2.04
CA LEU A 149 2.58 4.69 1.21
C LEU A 149 1.82 5.87 1.86
N SER A 150 1.60 5.83 3.18
CA SER A 150 0.94 6.93 3.88
C SER A 150 1.74 8.22 3.82
N LEU A 151 3.07 8.17 3.89
CA LEU A 151 3.92 9.35 3.72
C LEU A 151 3.75 9.96 2.32
N TYR A 152 3.72 9.13 1.26
CA TYR A 152 3.46 9.60 -0.09
C TYR A 152 2.05 10.24 -0.23
N GLN A 153 1.04 9.67 0.43
CA GLN A 153 -0.32 10.23 0.47
C GLN A 153 -0.37 11.56 1.21
N GLU A 154 0.24 11.64 2.40
CA GLU A 154 0.33 12.86 3.20
C GLU A 154 1.06 13.97 2.44
N ASN A 155 2.17 13.66 1.76
CA ASN A 155 2.92 14.61 0.95
C ASN A 155 2.07 15.21 -0.19
N ARG A 156 1.23 14.38 -0.83
CA ARG A 156 0.27 14.86 -1.83
C ARG A 156 -0.78 15.75 -1.19
N LEU A 157 -1.36 15.33 -0.07
CA LEU A 157 -2.40 16.06 0.64
C LEU A 157 -1.90 17.37 1.26
N ASN A 158 -0.61 17.49 1.55
CA ASN A 158 0.02 18.73 2.01
C ASN A 158 0.40 19.66 0.84
N GLY A 159 0.22 19.22 -0.40
CA GLY A 159 0.50 19.99 -1.60
C GLY A 159 1.98 20.21 -1.89
N LEU A 160 2.85 19.29 -1.48
CA LEU A 160 4.27 19.33 -1.82
C LEU A 160 4.47 19.16 -3.34
N GLU A 161 5.58 19.68 -3.86
CA GLU A 161 5.95 19.46 -5.25
C GLU A 161 6.17 17.97 -5.55
N GLU A 162 5.82 17.52 -6.76
CA GLU A 162 5.92 16.10 -7.16
C GLU A 162 7.36 15.58 -7.07
N TYR A 163 8.35 16.43 -7.34
CA TYR A 163 9.76 16.11 -7.27
C TYR A 163 10.52 17.14 -6.44
N LEU A 164 11.31 16.66 -5.47
CA LEU A 164 12.24 17.47 -4.68
C LEU A 164 13.61 16.84 -4.75
N ASN A 165 14.63 17.57 -5.21
CA ASN A 165 16.01 17.09 -5.38
C ASN A 165 16.09 15.78 -6.20
N GLY A 166 15.28 15.64 -7.26
CA GLY A 166 15.22 14.44 -8.10
C GLY A 166 14.49 13.26 -7.48
N LYS A 167 13.99 13.37 -6.24
CA LYS A 167 13.20 12.33 -5.56
C LYS A 167 11.71 12.65 -5.65
N LYS A 168 10.94 11.65 -6.07
CA LYS A 168 9.48 11.74 -6.14
C LYS A 168 8.89 11.81 -4.73
N GLN A 169 8.08 12.82 -4.43
CA GLN A 169 7.54 13.07 -3.10
C GLN A 169 6.16 12.45 -2.86
N TRP A 170 5.40 12.21 -3.93
CA TRP A 170 4.07 11.60 -3.87
C TRP A 170 3.73 10.90 -5.18
N ILE A 171 2.69 10.06 -5.17
CA ILE A 171 2.21 9.27 -6.31
C ILE A 171 0.76 9.61 -6.65
N THR A 172 0.32 9.29 -7.87
CA THR A 172 -1.05 9.63 -8.29
C THR A 172 -2.11 8.87 -7.48
N PRO A 173 -3.33 9.42 -7.32
CA PRO A 173 -4.43 8.73 -6.62
C PRO A 173 -4.78 7.36 -7.21
N ARG A 174 -4.54 7.18 -8.52
CA ARG A 174 -4.65 5.89 -9.19
C ARG A 174 -3.62 4.91 -8.65
N THR A 175 -2.34 5.28 -8.68
CA THR A 175 -1.26 4.43 -8.16
C THR A 175 -1.41 4.18 -6.66
N GLU A 176 -1.88 5.15 -5.86
CA GLU A 176 -2.18 4.95 -4.43
C GLU A 176 -3.23 3.86 -4.21
N THR A 177 -4.26 3.84 -5.05
CA THR A 177 -5.32 2.82 -5.00
C THR A 177 -4.74 1.46 -5.37
N ILE A 178 -4.00 1.36 -6.48
CA ILE A 178 -3.35 0.11 -6.90
C ILE A 178 -2.37 -0.38 -5.83
N ALA A 179 -1.57 0.50 -5.26
CA ALA A 179 -0.65 0.21 -4.15
C ALA A 179 -1.39 -0.34 -2.93
N THR A 180 -2.52 0.25 -2.55
CA THR A 180 -3.32 -0.21 -1.41
C THR A 180 -3.72 -1.69 -1.57
N TYR A 181 -4.19 -2.09 -2.75
CA TYR A 181 -4.56 -3.48 -3.03
C TYR A 181 -3.33 -4.40 -3.17
N ALA A 182 -2.26 -3.90 -3.79
CA ALA A 182 -1.02 -4.65 -3.96
C ALA A 182 -0.33 -4.95 -2.62
N LEU A 183 -0.41 -4.01 -1.68
CA LEU A 183 0.16 -4.13 -0.34
C LEU A 183 -0.73 -4.94 0.60
N CYS A 184 -2.04 -5.01 0.33
CA CYS A 184 -2.98 -5.79 1.12
C CYS A 184 -2.68 -7.30 0.99
N GLY A 185 -2.00 -7.85 1.98
CA GLY A 185 -1.76 -9.28 2.13
C GLY A 185 -0.43 -9.58 2.81
N PHE A 186 -0.41 -10.61 3.65
CA PHE A 186 0.75 -11.02 4.46
C PHE A 186 1.82 -11.81 3.68
N ALA A 187 1.85 -11.73 2.35
CA ALA A 187 2.81 -12.45 1.54
C ALA A 187 4.18 -11.75 1.58
N ASN A 188 5.02 -12.14 2.54
CA ASN A 188 6.38 -11.65 2.71
C ASN A 188 7.29 -12.75 3.31
N PHE A 189 8.62 -12.55 3.28
CA PHE A 189 9.57 -13.54 3.79
C PHE A 189 9.47 -13.75 5.31
N SER A 190 9.06 -12.74 6.08
CA SER A 190 8.82 -12.87 7.52
C SER A 190 7.64 -13.81 7.84
N SER A 191 6.57 -13.74 7.04
CA SER A 191 5.37 -14.56 7.17
C SER A 191 5.61 -16.04 6.91
N ILE A 192 6.69 -16.42 6.22
CA ILE A 192 7.10 -17.84 6.11
C ILE A 192 7.31 -18.43 7.51
N GLY A 193 8.04 -17.72 8.37
CA GLY A 193 8.32 -18.16 9.73
C GLY A 193 7.06 -18.25 10.58
N ILE A 194 6.16 -17.27 10.44
CA ILE A 194 4.87 -17.24 11.16
C ILE A 194 3.98 -18.41 10.72
N MET A 195 3.83 -18.64 9.41
CA MET A 195 3.00 -19.71 8.88
C MET A 195 3.56 -21.09 9.22
N LEU A 196 4.88 -21.28 9.11
CA LEU A 196 5.49 -22.54 9.53
C LEU A 196 5.36 -22.76 11.04
N GLY A 197 5.58 -21.74 11.86
CA GLY A 197 5.45 -21.84 13.31
C GLY A 197 4.01 -22.20 13.72
N GLY A 198 3.04 -21.44 13.24
CA GLY A 198 1.62 -21.61 13.59
C GLY A 198 1.01 -22.89 13.02
N LEU A 199 1.21 -23.19 11.73
CA LEU A 199 0.62 -24.41 11.15
C LEU A 199 1.31 -25.68 11.65
N SER A 200 2.63 -25.63 11.92
CA SER A 200 3.33 -26.80 12.47
C SER A 200 2.96 -27.08 13.92
N SER A 201 2.57 -26.08 14.72
CA SER A 201 2.05 -26.34 16.07
C SER A 201 0.67 -26.98 16.03
N MET A 202 -0.14 -26.70 15.00
CA MET A 202 -1.46 -27.29 14.81
C MET A 202 -1.41 -28.71 14.21
N ALA A 203 -0.46 -28.98 13.31
CA ALA A 203 -0.30 -30.28 12.66
C ALA A 203 1.19 -30.68 12.58
N PRO A 204 1.83 -31.03 13.72
CA PRO A 204 3.26 -31.30 13.79
C PRO A 204 3.73 -32.42 12.85
N GLN A 205 2.88 -33.42 12.61
CA GLN A 205 3.11 -34.52 11.69
C GLN A 205 3.22 -34.10 10.20
N ARG A 206 2.75 -32.89 9.84
CA ARG A 206 2.79 -32.33 8.46
C ARG A 206 3.81 -31.21 8.29
N LYS A 207 4.64 -30.95 9.31
CA LYS A 207 5.67 -29.90 9.28
C LYS A 207 6.59 -29.99 8.06
N GLY A 208 6.97 -31.21 7.65
CA GLY A 208 7.81 -31.45 6.47
C GLY A 208 7.16 -30.95 5.18
N ASP A 209 5.88 -31.29 4.98
CA ASP A 209 5.11 -30.88 3.81
C ASP A 209 4.95 -29.35 3.75
N MET A 210 4.66 -28.73 4.90
CA MET A 210 4.53 -27.27 5.02
C MET A 210 5.83 -26.56 4.66
N ALA A 211 6.98 -27.06 5.15
CA ALA A 211 8.29 -26.50 4.86
C ALA A 211 8.64 -26.54 3.37
N GLN A 212 8.23 -27.59 2.65
CA GLN A 212 8.45 -27.69 1.20
C GLN A 212 7.57 -26.74 0.39
N LEU A 213 6.34 -26.48 0.87
CA LEU A 213 5.36 -25.66 0.16
C LEU A 213 5.47 -24.15 0.43
N VAL A 214 6.10 -23.74 1.54
CA VAL A 214 5.99 -22.36 2.03
C VAL A 214 6.54 -21.30 1.06
N ILE A 215 7.62 -21.60 0.32
CA ILE A 215 8.18 -20.68 -0.68
C ILE A 215 7.22 -20.54 -1.87
N ARG A 216 6.64 -21.65 -2.34
CA ARG A 216 5.61 -21.62 -3.37
C ARG A 216 4.37 -20.86 -2.91
N ALA A 217 3.98 -21.03 -1.65
CA ALA A 217 2.86 -20.31 -1.05
C ALA A 217 3.14 -18.80 -0.97
N LEU A 218 4.37 -18.39 -0.65
CA LEU A 218 4.78 -16.98 -0.66
C LEU A 218 4.58 -16.34 -2.05
N PHE A 219 5.12 -16.96 -3.11
CA PHE A 219 4.96 -16.43 -4.46
C PHE A 219 3.51 -16.44 -4.94
N THR A 220 2.77 -17.51 -4.61
CA THR A 220 1.34 -17.63 -4.94
C THR A 220 0.54 -16.53 -4.23
N GLY A 221 0.77 -16.30 -2.94
CA GLY A 221 0.13 -15.24 -2.16
C GLY A 221 0.51 -13.83 -2.65
N THR A 222 1.76 -13.64 -3.07
CA THR A 222 2.19 -12.38 -3.70
C THR A 222 1.38 -12.13 -4.97
N CYS A 223 1.31 -13.12 -5.86
CA CYS A 223 0.52 -13.04 -7.10
C CYS A 223 -0.97 -12.75 -6.82
N THR A 224 -1.55 -13.31 -5.75
CA THR A 224 -2.93 -12.99 -5.33
C THR A 224 -3.10 -11.49 -5.08
N SER A 225 -2.21 -10.88 -4.29
CA SER A 225 -2.29 -9.45 -4.01
C SER A 225 -2.05 -8.59 -5.25
N LEU A 226 -1.13 -9.01 -6.14
CA LEU A 226 -0.88 -8.28 -7.39
C LEU A 226 -2.06 -8.37 -8.37
N LEU A 227 -2.72 -9.53 -8.48
CA LEU A 227 -3.92 -9.68 -9.31
C LEU A 227 -5.10 -8.86 -8.78
N ASN A 228 -5.30 -8.84 -7.46
CA ASN A 228 -6.30 -7.95 -6.85
C ASN A 228 -6.02 -6.47 -7.17
N ALA A 229 -4.75 -6.07 -7.15
CA ALA A 229 -4.35 -4.72 -7.54
C ALA A 229 -4.60 -4.42 -9.03
N CYS A 230 -4.38 -5.40 -9.92
CA CYS A 230 -4.73 -5.26 -11.34
C CYS A 230 -6.24 -5.04 -11.52
N VAL A 231 -7.07 -5.80 -10.82
CA VAL A 231 -8.53 -5.64 -10.85
C VAL A 231 -8.93 -4.26 -10.31
N ALA A 232 -8.31 -3.81 -9.21
CA ALA A 232 -8.52 -2.46 -8.69
C ALA A 232 -8.11 -1.37 -9.70
N GLY A 233 -7.02 -1.58 -10.44
CA GLY A 233 -6.57 -0.68 -11.50
C GLY A 233 -7.49 -0.63 -12.72
N ILE A 234 -8.15 -1.74 -13.07
CA ILE A 234 -9.18 -1.82 -14.13
C ILE A 234 -10.47 -1.14 -13.69
N LEU A 235 -10.90 -1.36 -12.45
CA LEU A 235 -12.11 -0.80 -11.87
C LEU A 235 -11.90 0.60 -11.31
N TYR A 236 -10.68 1.15 -11.42
CA TYR A 236 -10.39 2.49 -10.99
C TYR A 236 -11.12 3.47 -11.90
N VAL A 237 -12.15 4.08 -11.34
CA VAL A 237 -12.81 5.24 -11.94
C VAL A 237 -12.12 6.46 -11.33
N PRO A 238 -11.40 7.28 -12.13
CA PRO A 238 -11.00 8.59 -11.67
C PRO A 238 -12.27 9.27 -11.18
N ARG A 239 -12.32 9.75 -9.94
CA ARG A 239 -13.42 10.62 -9.52
C ARG A 239 -13.41 11.77 -10.52
N GLY A 240 -14.40 11.78 -11.42
CA GLY A 240 -14.46 12.70 -12.55
C GLY A 240 -14.29 14.11 -12.02
N SER A 241 -13.70 14.98 -12.85
CA SER A 241 -13.53 16.41 -12.62
C SER A 241 -14.70 16.91 -11.79
N VAL A 242 -14.49 17.05 -10.48
CA VAL A 242 -15.40 17.80 -9.65
C VAL A 242 -15.50 19.13 -10.39
N ASP A 243 -16.71 19.64 -10.60
CA ASP A 243 -16.85 20.98 -11.13
C ASP A 243 -16.21 21.91 -10.09
N CYS A 244 -14.93 22.20 -10.29
CA CYS A 244 -14.09 22.74 -9.25
C CYS A 244 -14.54 24.14 -8.87
N VAL A 245 -15.18 24.85 -9.81
CA VAL A 245 -15.83 26.12 -9.56
C VAL A 245 -16.96 25.97 -8.53
N SER A 246 -17.87 25.01 -8.71
CA SER A 246 -18.98 24.81 -7.76
C SER A 246 -18.52 24.20 -6.44
N PHE A 247 -17.52 23.32 -6.46
CA PHE A 247 -16.95 22.75 -5.23
C PHE A 247 -16.22 23.80 -4.39
N LEU A 248 -15.35 24.62 -4.99
CA LEU A 248 -14.62 25.65 -4.24
C LEU A 248 -15.56 26.69 -3.64
N ASN A 249 -16.64 27.05 -4.35
CA ASN A 249 -17.67 27.96 -3.84
C ASN A 249 -18.41 27.40 -2.61
N GLY A 250 -18.63 26.08 -2.56
CA GLY A 250 -19.26 25.40 -1.41
C GLY A 250 -18.30 24.94 -0.30
N SER A 251 -16.99 25.06 -0.50
CA SER A 251 -15.98 24.47 0.39
C SER A 251 -15.59 25.38 1.55
N LEU A 252 -15.44 24.80 2.74
CA LEU A 252 -14.82 25.45 3.89
C LEU A 252 -13.33 25.16 3.86
N PHE A 253 -12.51 26.15 3.49
CA PHE A 253 -11.04 26.09 3.38
C PHE A 253 -10.32 25.96 4.75
N ASN A 254 -10.83 25.10 5.64
CA ASN A 254 -10.28 24.88 6.98
C ASN A 254 -9.54 23.54 7.11
N THR A 255 -9.84 22.56 6.26
CA THR A 255 -9.28 21.21 6.33
C THR A 255 -8.83 20.75 4.96
N ALA A 256 -7.59 20.29 4.83
CA ALA A 256 -7.07 19.74 3.59
C ALA A 256 -7.84 18.45 3.21
N SER A 257 -8.36 18.40 1.98
CA SER A 257 -9.00 17.21 1.42
C SER A 257 -8.43 16.90 0.04
N SER A 258 -8.55 15.65 -0.40
CA SER A 258 -8.06 15.25 -1.74
C SER A 258 -8.80 15.95 -2.87
N GLU A 259 -10.07 16.28 -2.66
CA GLU A 259 -10.94 16.97 -3.62
C GLU A 259 -10.60 18.46 -3.68
N LEU A 260 -10.36 19.08 -2.52
CA LEU A 260 -9.89 20.46 -2.42
C LEU A 260 -8.51 20.62 -3.04
N PHE A 261 -7.59 19.69 -2.77
CA PHE A 261 -6.27 19.69 -3.39
C PHE A 261 -6.34 19.57 -4.91
N GLY A 262 -7.15 18.65 -5.45
CA GLY A 262 -7.30 18.49 -6.90
C GLY A 262 -7.83 19.76 -7.58
N CYS A 263 -8.83 20.42 -6.97
CA CYS A 263 -9.37 21.66 -7.51
C CYS A 263 -8.44 22.87 -7.34
N CYS A 264 -7.71 22.95 -6.22
CA CYS A 264 -6.66 23.96 -6.06
C CYS A 264 -5.52 23.74 -7.07
N GLN A 265 -5.16 22.50 -7.38
CA GLN A 265 -4.11 22.19 -8.37
C GLN A 265 -4.55 22.56 -9.79
N ASP A 266 -5.82 22.33 -10.14
CA ASP A 266 -6.41 22.81 -11.40
C ASP A 266 -6.36 24.34 -11.49
N LEU A 267 -6.78 25.03 -10.42
CA LEU A 267 -6.68 26.48 -10.31
C LEU A 267 -5.22 26.98 -10.45
N PHE A 268 -4.27 26.36 -9.74
CA PHE A 268 -2.84 26.71 -9.81
C PHE A 268 -2.28 26.55 -11.23
N SER A 269 -2.69 25.50 -11.95
CA SER A 269 -2.25 25.27 -13.33
C SER A 269 -2.77 26.32 -14.32
N SER A 270 -3.89 26.97 -14.00
CA SER A 270 -4.49 28.03 -14.80
C SER A 270 -3.98 29.44 -14.46
N ALA A 271 -3.25 29.59 -13.36
CA ALA A 271 -2.85 30.89 -12.82
C ALA A 271 -1.49 31.35 -13.39
N VAL A 272 -1.45 32.60 -13.85
CA VAL A 272 -0.25 33.31 -14.33
C VAL A 272 -0.03 34.54 -13.44
N SER A 273 1.09 34.57 -12.71
CA SER A 273 1.45 35.71 -11.86
C SER A 273 1.83 36.93 -12.70
N THR A 274 1.19 38.06 -12.41
CA THR A 274 1.44 39.36 -13.09
C THR A 274 2.51 40.22 -12.40
N GLY A 275 3.32 39.65 -11.50
CA GLY A 275 4.49 40.30 -10.88
C GLY A 275 4.19 41.36 -9.82
N ASN A 276 2.91 41.70 -9.60
CA ASN A 276 2.44 42.64 -8.58
C ASN A 276 1.63 41.94 -7.46
N GLY A 277 1.85 40.64 -7.21
CA GLY A 277 1.03 39.86 -6.27
C GLY A 277 -0.44 39.71 -6.69
N THR A 278 -0.69 39.84 -7.99
CA THR A 278 -2.01 39.65 -8.62
C THR A 278 -1.88 38.52 -9.64
N TRP A 279 -2.89 37.64 -9.67
CA TRP A 279 -2.94 36.50 -10.56
C TRP A 279 -3.94 36.76 -11.69
N SER A 280 -3.55 36.43 -12.91
CA SER A 280 -4.46 36.29 -14.06
C SER A 280 -4.71 34.81 -14.30
N PHE A 281 -5.95 34.43 -14.64
CA PHE A 281 -6.33 33.03 -14.82
C PHE A 281 -6.71 32.77 -16.28
N ASP A 282 -6.39 31.57 -16.78
CA ASP A 282 -6.80 31.11 -18.10
C ASP A 282 -7.95 30.08 -18.03
N GLY A 283 -8.63 29.85 -19.15
CA GLY A 283 -9.72 28.88 -19.25
C GLY A 283 -10.97 29.25 -18.45
N GLN A 284 -11.60 28.26 -17.79
CA GLN A 284 -12.85 28.45 -17.05
C GLN A 284 -12.70 29.40 -15.86
N TRP A 285 -11.50 29.46 -15.25
CA TRP A 285 -11.20 30.29 -14.09
C TRP A 285 -11.14 31.79 -14.39
N ASN A 286 -10.91 32.19 -15.64
CA ASN A 286 -10.95 33.60 -16.05
C ASN A 286 -12.37 34.20 -15.93
N THR A 287 -13.39 33.37 -16.11
CA THR A 287 -14.80 33.81 -16.06
C THR A 287 -15.38 33.87 -14.65
N VAL A 288 -14.63 33.38 -13.65
CA VAL A 288 -15.08 33.29 -12.26
C VAL A 288 -14.49 34.45 -11.46
N ALA A 289 -15.34 35.35 -10.97
CA ALA A 289 -14.91 36.55 -10.24
C ALA A 289 -14.23 36.23 -8.89
N GLU A 290 -14.53 35.07 -8.31
CA GLU A 290 -14.04 34.61 -7.01
C GLU A 290 -12.68 33.89 -7.11
N SER A 291 -12.15 33.64 -8.32
CA SER A 291 -10.87 32.94 -8.55
C SER A 291 -9.69 33.50 -7.73
N PRO A 292 -9.48 34.83 -7.59
CA PRO A 292 -8.41 35.36 -6.74
C PRO A 292 -8.57 35.02 -5.25
N MET A 293 -9.81 34.93 -4.76
CA MET A 293 -10.11 34.57 -3.37
C MET A 293 -9.85 33.07 -3.15
N PHE A 294 -10.27 32.22 -4.09
CA PHE A 294 -9.96 30.79 -4.06
C PHE A 294 -8.45 30.54 -4.10
N MET A 295 -7.72 31.30 -4.92
CA MET A 295 -6.26 31.23 -5.01
C MET A 295 -5.61 31.53 -3.65
N THR A 296 -6.04 32.62 -3.00
CA THR A 296 -5.51 33.01 -1.68
C THR A 296 -5.79 31.93 -0.63
N ASN A 297 -6.99 31.36 -0.62
CA ASN A 297 -7.36 30.32 0.34
C ASN A 297 -6.63 28.99 0.06
N CYS A 298 -6.49 28.60 -1.21
CA CYS A 298 -5.70 27.45 -1.62
C CYS A 298 -4.23 27.62 -1.24
N CYS A 299 -3.65 28.80 -1.42
CA CYS A 299 -2.28 29.13 -1.01
C CYS A 299 -2.09 29.17 0.51
N GLY A 300 -3.16 29.42 1.28
CA GLY A 300 -3.14 29.31 2.74
C GLY A 300 -3.11 27.87 3.25
N LEU A 301 -3.57 26.91 2.45
CA LEU A 301 -3.64 25.49 2.81
C LEU A 301 -2.55 24.63 2.17
N TYR A 302 -2.15 24.96 0.94
CA TYR A 302 -1.24 24.16 0.13
C TYR A 302 -0.03 24.99 -0.32
N ASN A 303 1.15 24.40 -0.18
CA ASN A 303 2.41 25.09 -0.39
C ASN A 303 2.86 24.97 -1.85
N ASN A 304 2.35 25.84 -2.74
CA ASN A 304 2.65 25.81 -4.17
C ASN A 304 3.53 27.01 -4.61
N THR A 305 4.43 26.84 -5.58
CA THR A 305 5.33 27.91 -6.04
C THR A 305 4.60 29.12 -6.62
N VAL A 306 3.42 28.92 -7.24
CA VAL A 306 2.60 30.03 -7.77
C VAL A 306 2.08 30.93 -6.64
N CYS A 307 2.02 30.42 -5.40
CA CYS A 307 1.62 31.19 -4.22
C CYS A 307 2.70 32.18 -3.75
N PHE A 308 3.95 32.01 -4.18
CA PHE A 308 5.10 32.82 -3.75
C PHE A 308 5.65 33.73 -4.87
N GLN A 309 4.98 33.78 -6.03
CA GLN A 309 5.35 34.58 -7.21
C GLN A 309 4.49 35.83 -7.36
#